data_AF-A0A1C7H2F1-F1
#
_entry.id   AF-A0A1C7H2F1-F1
#
_cell.length_a   1.000
_cell.length_b   1.000
_cell.length_c   1.000
_cell.angle_alpha   90.00
_cell.angle_beta   90.00
_cell.angle_gamma   90.00
#
_symmetry.space_group_name_H-M   'P 1'
#
loop_
_entity.id
_entity.type
_entity.pdbx_description
1 polymer ?
#
loop_
_entity_poly.entity_id
_entity_poly.type
_entity_poly.pdbx_seq_one_letter_code
_entity_poly.pdbx_strand_id
1 'polypeptide(L)'
;MKYIVFFLLMQMFFLPIKSQMQLPDSTVICFMDSKVMDTQVAYWKVYKEEATGTGEVISVRNAIMNFGEIARNGIWTFWTINKPEEAPLQPDEYIIHGTINPAYNGELAMLFTFKSTDWEKIQHVDTVMVADGKFSFRGKVNDYNPSILAVGNYPKPTRSVELFLDAGNIQVSLDSLSAVGTPLNDALTQFQRTTKRFTNDILQVKSDSLRRMFGMSRRAMYKEFVKQNIHNGIGRMYCYGWNYSLPDFEELYGLADDTLKNTPWMLAVVEEHKRDQERMNKLSQMSGETFKNHIFETLSKKRKELKNYVGKSKLLVVDVWASWCGPCKREIPHLKKVYDDYKDKGLSIVSVSIDDSDKKWKEAVDKFEMPWEQLRTSSNEEMKSFMGDYLIGGIPHMIIIDKEGIIVYAGSALRAEKGQLQKLLDEKLK
;
A
#
# COMPACT_ATOMS: atom_id res chain seq x y z
N MET A 1 2.14 -37.82 -3.69
CA MET A 1 1.88 -39.25 -3.40
C MET A 1 0.48 -39.40 -2.80
N LYS A 2 -0.03 -40.61 -2.49
CA LYS A 2 -1.29 -40.74 -1.70
C LYS A 2 -0.93 -40.69 -0.21
N TYR A 3 -1.47 -39.74 0.54
CA TYR A 3 -1.25 -39.61 1.99
C TYR A 3 -2.41 -40.24 2.77
N ILE A 4 -2.06 -40.95 3.84
CA ILE A 4 -2.99 -41.53 4.81
C ILE A 4 -2.61 -40.97 6.17
N VAL A 5 -3.60 -40.54 6.94
CA VAL A 5 -3.44 -39.91 8.26
C VAL A 5 -4.04 -40.84 9.30
N PHE A 6 -3.27 -41.20 10.34
CA PHE A 6 -3.70 -42.08 11.43
C PHE A 6 -3.33 -41.51 12.79
N PHE A 7 -4.13 -41.86 13.79
CA PHE A 7 -4.50 -40.87 14.79
C PHE A 7 -5.17 -41.63 16.01
N LEU A 8 -4.79 -41.39 17.31
CA LEU A 8 -5.26 -42.03 18.60
C LEU A 8 -5.57 -41.07 19.81
N LEU A 9 -6.31 -41.56 20.84
CA LEU A 9 -6.52 -40.94 22.18
C LEU A 9 -6.55 -41.99 23.33
N MET A 10 -5.86 -41.79 24.46
CA MET A 10 -5.66 -42.83 25.52
C MET A 10 -6.76 -42.92 26.59
N GLN A 11 -7.02 -44.14 27.09
CA GLN A 11 -7.37 -44.36 28.50
C GLN A 11 -6.85 -45.69 29.12
N MET A 12 -6.32 -45.54 30.35
CA MET A 12 -6.15 -46.52 31.44
C MET A 12 -5.05 -47.62 31.44
N PHE A 13 -4.55 -47.79 32.67
CA PHE A 13 -3.77 -48.86 33.33
C PHE A 13 -2.23 -48.84 33.37
N PHE A 14 -1.76 -48.94 34.62
CA PHE A 14 -0.42 -49.03 35.18
C PHE A 14 0.50 -50.06 34.50
N LEU A 15 1.81 -49.75 34.38
CA LEU A 15 2.99 -50.58 34.75
C LEU A 15 4.31 -49.82 34.38
N PRO A 16 5.51 -50.25 34.84
CA PRO A 16 6.63 -49.33 35.07
C PRO A 16 7.56 -49.08 33.86
N ILE A 17 8.19 -47.91 33.90
CA ILE A 17 9.15 -47.39 32.91
C ILE A 17 10.45 -48.22 32.91
N LYS A 18 10.89 -48.68 31.73
CA LYS A 18 12.31 -49.01 31.45
C LYS A 18 12.70 -48.69 30.01
N SER A 19 13.91 -48.13 29.88
CA SER A 19 14.64 -47.75 28.65
C SER A 19 13.98 -46.70 27.76
N GLN A 20 14.77 -45.67 27.40
CA GLN A 20 14.42 -44.65 26.42
C GLN A 20 14.41 -45.22 25.01
N MET A 21 13.74 -44.49 24.11
CA MET A 21 13.49 -44.90 22.75
C MET A 21 13.92 -43.79 21.78
N GLN A 22 14.63 -44.13 20.69
CA GLN A 22 15.23 -43.14 19.78
C GLN A 22 14.67 -43.27 18.35
N LEU A 23 13.90 -42.26 17.92
CA LEU A 23 13.20 -42.24 16.62
C LEU A 23 14.06 -41.61 15.51
N PRO A 24 13.90 -42.01 14.23
CA PRO A 24 14.63 -41.42 13.11
C PRO A 24 14.27 -39.95 12.81
N ASP A 25 15.26 -39.18 12.35
CA ASP A 25 15.31 -37.70 12.14
C ASP A 25 14.23 -37.07 11.23
N SER A 26 13.30 -37.86 10.72
CA SER A 26 12.26 -37.41 9.78
C SER A 26 10.84 -37.91 10.12
N THR A 27 10.64 -38.43 11.33
CA THR A 27 9.35 -39.01 11.74
C THR A 27 8.30 -37.92 12.03
N VAL A 28 7.07 -38.12 11.53
CA VAL A 28 5.89 -37.27 11.82
C VAL A 28 4.80 -38.15 12.46
N ILE A 29 4.22 -37.70 13.57
CA ILE A 29 3.23 -38.45 14.38
C ILE A 29 1.94 -37.63 14.55
N CYS A 30 0.81 -38.32 14.61
CA CYS A 30 -0.53 -37.81 14.31
C CYS A 30 -1.59 -38.52 15.22
N PHE A 31 -2.64 -37.85 15.76
CA PHE A 31 -3.53 -38.37 16.85
C PHE A 31 -5.06 -37.91 16.88
N MET A 32 -6.08 -38.83 16.77
CA MET A 32 -7.61 -38.72 16.69
C MET A 32 -8.21 -39.66 17.74
N ASP A 33 -9.40 -39.32 18.21
CA ASP A 33 -10.36 -40.28 18.79
C ASP A 33 -11.41 -40.77 17.74
N SER A 34 -12.16 -41.88 17.87
CA SER A 34 -12.30 -42.81 19.01
C SER A 34 -12.73 -44.26 18.65
N LYS A 35 -12.94 -44.63 17.37
CA LYS A 35 -13.89 -45.73 17.05
C LYS A 35 -13.35 -47.04 16.45
N VAL A 36 -12.07 -47.15 16.06
CA VAL A 36 -11.56 -48.35 15.34
C VAL A 36 -10.16 -48.83 15.76
N MET A 37 -9.34 -48.01 16.43
CA MET A 37 -8.07 -48.47 17.01
C MET A 37 -8.19 -48.55 18.53
N ASP A 38 -7.91 -49.74 19.08
CA ASP A 38 -7.60 -49.89 20.50
C ASP A 38 -6.33 -49.08 20.79
N THR A 39 -6.44 -48.11 21.69
CA THR A 39 -5.42 -47.10 21.86
C THR A 39 -4.23 -47.57 22.70
N GLN A 40 -4.34 -48.73 23.36
CA GLN A 40 -3.19 -49.43 23.92
C GLN A 40 -2.31 -50.05 22.82
N VAL A 41 -2.88 -50.56 21.72
CA VAL A 41 -2.13 -51.30 20.69
C VAL A 41 -1.14 -50.41 19.94
N ALA A 42 -1.48 -49.16 19.64
CA ALA A 42 -0.53 -48.26 18.98
C ALA A 42 0.46 -47.60 19.95
N TYR A 43 0.05 -47.35 21.21
CA TYR A 43 0.97 -46.96 22.28
C TYR A 43 2.11 -47.99 22.40
N TRP A 44 1.80 -49.28 22.41
CA TRP A 44 2.82 -50.34 22.48
C TRP A 44 3.72 -50.46 21.25
N LYS A 45 3.28 -50.03 20.06
CA LYS A 45 4.16 -49.97 18.87
C LYS A 45 5.11 -48.78 18.91
N VAL A 46 4.62 -47.63 19.37
CA VAL A 46 5.43 -46.41 19.60
C VAL A 46 6.33 -46.53 20.84
N TYR A 47 6.14 -47.53 21.70
CA TYR A 47 7.02 -47.84 22.84
C TYR A 47 8.11 -48.91 22.51
N LYS A 48 8.10 -49.50 21.30
CA LYS A 48 8.95 -50.66 20.93
C LYS A 48 9.92 -50.43 19.76
N GLU A 49 10.08 -49.19 19.30
CA GLU A 49 10.84 -48.83 18.07
C GLU A 49 10.28 -49.41 16.77
N GLU A 50 9.06 -49.96 16.79
CA GLU A 50 8.39 -50.55 15.62
C GLU A 50 7.79 -49.49 14.65
N ALA A 51 8.15 -48.20 14.79
CA ALA A 51 7.61 -47.08 14.01
C ALA A 51 8.73 -46.25 13.35
N THR A 52 8.78 -46.24 12.00
CA THR A 52 9.90 -45.65 11.25
C THR A 52 9.44 -44.84 10.01
N GLY A 53 9.65 -43.51 10.02
CA GLY A 53 9.82 -42.69 8.80
C GLY A 53 8.70 -41.71 8.36
N THR A 54 9.14 -40.51 7.94
CA THR A 54 8.58 -39.50 6.99
C THR A 54 7.08 -39.28 6.82
N GLY A 55 6.64 -38.02 7.04
CA GLY A 55 5.33 -37.48 6.63
C GLY A 55 5.41 -36.08 6.00
N GLU A 56 4.43 -35.72 5.16
CA GLU A 56 4.41 -34.49 4.34
C GLU A 56 3.47 -33.41 4.95
N VAL A 57 3.78 -32.13 4.75
CA VAL A 57 2.99 -30.99 5.27
C VAL A 57 1.92 -30.57 4.26
N ILE A 58 0.64 -30.57 4.68
CA ILE A 58 -0.46 -29.94 3.94
C ILE A 58 -1.05 -28.85 4.83
N SER A 59 -1.08 -27.60 4.33
CA SER A 59 -1.61 -26.48 5.13
C SER A 59 -3.07 -26.70 5.52
N VAL A 60 -3.45 -26.22 6.71
CA VAL A 60 -4.83 -26.30 7.25
C VAL A 60 -5.86 -25.74 6.25
N ARG A 61 -5.47 -24.72 5.47
CA ARG A 61 -6.30 -24.11 4.43
C ARG A 61 -6.50 -25.04 3.23
N ASN A 62 -5.50 -25.81 2.83
CA ASN A 62 -5.62 -26.80 1.74
C ASN A 62 -6.46 -28.02 2.14
N ALA A 63 -6.43 -28.43 3.41
CA ALA A 63 -7.30 -29.49 3.91
C ALA A 63 -8.80 -29.09 3.81
N ILE A 64 -9.13 -27.86 4.23
CA ILE A 64 -10.50 -27.31 4.16
C ILE A 64 -10.95 -27.11 2.70
N MET A 65 -10.05 -26.64 1.82
CA MET A 65 -10.37 -26.40 0.41
C MET A 65 -10.55 -27.69 -0.42
N ASN A 66 -9.89 -28.80 -0.05
CA ASN A 66 -9.91 -30.04 -0.84
C ASN A 66 -10.94 -31.10 -0.38
N PHE A 67 -11.41 -31.06 0.88
CA PHE A 67 -12.21 -32.17 1.45
C PHE A 67 -13.61 -31.79 1.96
N GLY A 68 -14.03 -30.51 1.87
CA GLY A 68 -15.43 -30.11 2.05
C GLY A 68 -15.98 -30.14 3.50
N GLU A 69 -17.31 -30.10 3.64
CA GLU A 69 -18.01 -29.81 4.90
C GLU A 69 -17.79 -30.80 6.06
N ILE A 70 -17.17 -31.95 5.81
CA ILE A 70 -16.86 -32.96 6.84
C ILE A 70 -15.90 -32.41 7.92
N ALA A 71 -15.13 -31.35 7.60
CA ALA A 71 -14.08 -30.80 8.45
C ALA A 71 -14.53 -30.01 9.72
N ARG A 72 -15.84 -29.80 9.98
CA ARG A 72 -16.29 -28.93 11.08
C ARG A 72 -16.25 -29.53 12.49
N ASN A 73 -16.22 -30.86 12.64
CA ASN A 73 -16.53 -31.53 13.93
C ASN A 73 -15.40 -32.40 14.52
N GLY A 74 -14.12 -32.11 14.21
CA GLY A 74 -12.97 -32.84 14.76
C GLY A 74 -11.78 -31.93 15.06
N ILE A 75 -11.07 -32.21 16.16
CA ILE A 75 -9.84 -31.51 16.57
C ILE A 75 -8.63 -32.30 16.05
N TRP A 76 -7.63 -31.60 15.51
CA TRP A 76 -6.45 -32.21 14.88
C TRP A 76 -5.15 -31.72 15.52
N THR A 77 -4.20 -32.62 15.77
CA THR A 77 -2.86 -32.28 16.30
C THR A 77 -1.78 -33.01 15.51
N PHE A 78 -0.72 -32.30 15.13
CA PHE A 78 0.41 -32.79 14.33
C PHE A 78 1.72 -32.49 15.06
N TRP A 79 2.67 -33.42 15.05
CA TRP A 79 4.01 -33.25 15.62
C TRP A 79 5.08 -33.10 14.53
N THR A 80 6.01 -32.16 14.71
CA THR A 80 7.27 -32.10 13.96
C THR A 80 8.45 -32.19 14.93
N ILE A 81 9.47 -32.96 14.54
CA ILE A 81 10.76 -33.00 15.24
C ILE A 81 11.62 -31.87 14.67
N ASN A 82 12.21 -31.03 15.53
CA ASN A 82 13.18 -30.02 15.11
C ASN A 82 14.34 -30.71 14.38
N LYS A 83 14.69 -30.26 13.17
CA LYS A 83 15.90 -30.74 12.50
C LYS A 83 17.13 -30.39 13.35
N PRO A 84 18.07 -31.32 13.58
CA PRO A 84 19.38 -30.98 14.12
C PRO A 84 20.12 -30.02 13.18
N GLU A 85 20.95 -29.16 13.76
CA GLU A 85 21.48 -27.93 13.17
C GLU A 85 22.74 -28.17 12.28
N GLU A 86 22.77 -29.28 11.54
CA GLU A 86 24.06 -29.89 11.12
C GLU A 86 24.38 -29.89 9.61
N ALA A 87 23.40 -29.72 8.72
CA ALA A 87 23.67 -29.64 7.28
C ALA A 87 23.97 -28.19 6.84
N PRO A 88 25.14 -27.88 6.23
CA PRO A 88 25.43 -26.53 5.74
C PRO A 88 24.34 -25.99 4.80
N LEU A 89 24.16 -24.66 4.79
CA LEU A 89 23.27 -23.99 3.85
C LEU A 89 23.81 -24.11 2.42
N GLN A 90 22.92 -24.43 1.48
CA GLN A 90 23.22 -24.28 0.05
C GLN A 90 23.11 -22.80 -0.36
N PRO A 91 23.74 -22.37 -1.46
CA PRO A 91 23.71 -20.97 -1.90
C PRO A 91 22.30 -20.41 -2.22
N ASP A 92 21.33 -21.30 -2.47
CA ASP A 92 19.93 -20.99 -2.77
C ASP A 92 18.97 -21.28 -1.59
N GLU A 93 19.52 -21.41 -0.37
CA GLU A 93 18.76 -21.70 0.85
C GLU A 93 18.84 -20.59 1.89
N TYR A 94 17.77 -20.48 2.69
CA TYR A 94 17.72 -19.66 3.89
C TYR A 94 17.44 -20.54 5.11
N ILE A 95 17.86 -20.06 6.29
CA ILE A 95 17.34 -20.48 7.58
C ILE A 95 16.88 -19.25 8.36
N ILE A 96 15.69 -19.32 8.94
CA ILE A 96 15.17 -18.32 9.88
C ILE A 96 15.45 -18.84 11.29
N HIS A 97 16.15 -18.06 12.10
CA HIS A 97 16.23 -18.24 13.54
C HIS A 97 15.31 -17.22 14.21
N GLY A 98 14.20 -17.70 14.76
CA GLY A 98 13.14 -16.89 15.33
C GLY A 98 13.21 -16.81 16.85
N THR A 99 12.90 -15.64 17.39
CA THR A 99 12.77 -15.37 18.83
C THR A 99 11.47 -14.63 19.15
N ILE A 100 10.85 -15.00 20.28
CA ILE A 100 9.65 -14.38 20.84
C ILE A 100 9.60 -14.66 22.35
N ASN A 101 8.88 -13.84 23.11
CA ASN A 101 8.65 -14.03 24.53
C ASN A 101 8.15 -15.48 24.83
N PRO A 102 8.75 -16.21 25.79
CA PRO A 102 8.33 -17.59 26.14
C PRO A 102 6.87 -17.74 26.58
N ALA A 103 6.15 -16.64 26.87
CA ALA A 103 4.70 -16.66 27.06
C ALA A 103 3.91 -17.16 25.82
N TYR A 104 4.54 -17.22 24.64
CA TYR A 104 3.98 -17.82 23.42
C TYR A 104 4.44 -19.27 23.18
N ASN A 105 5.09 -19.93 24.14
CA ASN A 105 5.44 -21.35 24.00
C ASN A 105 4.19 -22.22 23.76
N GLY A 106 4.27 -23.14 22.80
CA GLY A 106 3.15 -23.97 22.35
C GLY A 106 2.26 -23.33 21.28
N GLU A 107 2.38 -22.03 21.03
CA GLU A 107 1.73 -21.37 19.88
C GLU A 107 2.43 -21.72 18.57
N LEU A 108 1.73 -21.56 17.45
CA LEU A 108 2.31 -21.70 16.12
C LEU A 108 2.91 -20.37 15.63
N ALA A 109 4.20 -20.41 15.31
CA ALA A 109 4.80 -19.46 14.39
C ALA A 109 4.46 -19.89 12.96
N MET A 110 3.98 -18.96 12.14
CA MET A 110 3.52 -19.20 10.78
C MET A 110 4.27 -18.30 9.80
N LEU A 111 4.84 -18.88 8.75
CA LEU A 111 5.52 -18.17 7.67
C LEU A 111 4.66 -18.21 6.40
N PHE A 112 4.12 -17.04 6.05
CA PHE A 112 3.30 -16.83 4.86
C PHE A 112 4.16 -16.32 3.70
N THR A 113 4.11 -17.02 2.57
CA THR A 113 4.70 -16.53 1.31
C THR A 113 3.59 -16.25 0.30
N PHE A 114 3.83 -15.33 -0.64
CA PHE A 114 2.84 -14.82 -1.58
C PHE A 114 3.28 -15.04 -3.03
N LYS A 115 2.32 -15.13 -3.95
CA LYS A 115 2.61 -15.34 -5.38
C LYS A 115 3.43 -14.18 -5.92
N SER A 116 4.47 -14.47 -6.71
CA SER A 116 5.38 -13.47 -7.29
C SER A 116 4.67 -12.30 -8.00
N THR A 117 3.58 -12.56 -8.72
CA THR A 117 2.81 -11.55 -9.45
C THR A 117 1.62 -10.97 -8.67
N ASP A 118 1.37 -11.43 -7.44
CA ASP A 118 0.17 -11.08 -6.68
C ASP A 118 0.39 -11.27 -5.16
N TRP A 119 0.81 -10.18 -4.50
CA TRP A 119 1.12 -10.14 -3.08
C TRP A 119 -0.11 -10.23 -2.16
N GLU A 120 -1.34 -10.14 -2.68
CA GLU A 120 -2.56 -10.42 -1.91
C GLU A 120 -2.87 -11.93 -1.85
N LYS A 121 -2.33 -12.71 -2.80
CA LYS A 121 -2.55 -14.16 -2.89
C LYS A 121 -1.41 -14.94 -2.25
N ILE A 122 -1.68 -15.46 -1.05
CA ILE A 122 -0.85 -16.46 -0.37
C ILE A 122 -0.56 -17.64 -1.33
N GLN A 123 0.72 -17.99 -1.45
CA GLN A 123 1.22 -19.13 -2.20
C GLN A 123 1.48 -20.33 -1.28
N HIS A 124 2.14 -20.12 -0.14
CA HIS A 124 2.44 -21.15 0.85
C HIS A 124 2.27 -20.62 2.28
N VAL A 125 2.00 -21.53 3.22
CA VAL A 125 2.06 -21.27 4.66
C VAL A 125 2.82 -22.41 5.30
N ASP A 126 3.98 -22.12 5.87
CA ASP A 126 4.76 -23.04 6.68
C ASP A 126 4.51 -22.75 8.17
N THR A 127 4.67 -23.75 9.05
CA THR A 127 4.32 -23.64 10.47
C THR A 127 5.27 -24.43 11.36
N VAL A 128 5.69 -23.83 12.47
CA VAL A 128 6.50 -24.48 13.51
C VAL A 128 5.99 -24.05 14.88
N MET A 129 6.10 -24.93 15.88
CA MET A 129 5.73 -24.62 17.26
C MET A 129 6.83 -23.78 17.94
N VAL A 130 6.43 -22.78 18.72
CA VAL A 130 7.36 -22.01 19.57
C VAL A 130 7.75 -22.86 20.77
N ALA A 131 9.05 -23.06 20.99
CA ALA A 131 9.61 -23.77 22.14
C ALA A 131 10.74 -22.93 22.76
N ASP A 132 10.70 -22.74 24.09
CA ASP A 132 11.66 -21.91 24.84
C ASP A 132 11.89 -20.49 24.26
N GLY A 133 10.80 -19.87 23.77
CA GLY A 133 10.83 -18.57 23.12
C GLY A 133 11.53 -18.56 21.76
N LYS A 134 11.78 -19.73 21.16
CA LYS A 134 12.50 -19.90 19.91
C LYS A 134 11.72 -20.74 18.91
N PHE A 135 12.07 -20.59 17.65
CA PHE A 135 11.58 -21.41 16.55
C PHE A 135 12.49 -21.27 15.32
N SER A 136 12.37 -22.15 14.33
CA SER A 136 13.18 -22.09 13.11
C SER A 136 12.44 -22.56 11.86
N PHE A 137 12.76 -21.95 10.73
CA PHE A 137 12.33 -22.40 9.39
C PHE A 137 13.56 -22.58 8.49
N ARG A 138 13.53 -23.51 7.54
CA ARG A 138 14.55 -23.64 6.50
C ARG A 138 13.89 -23.89 5.16
N GLY A 139 14.28 -23.16 4.12
CA GLY A 139 13.66 -23.25 2.81
C GLY A 139 14.54 -22.75 1.68
N LYS A 140 13.98 -22.75 0.47
CA LYS A 140 14.61 -22.20 -0.74
C LYS A 140 14.30 -20.71 -0.87
N VAL A 141 15.26 -19.96 -1.40
CA VAL A 141 15.18 -18.51 -1.57
C VAL A 141 13.89 -18.09 -2.30
N ASN A 142 13.22 -17.09 -1.75
CA ASN A 142 12.13 -16.35 -2.37
C ASN A 142 12.27 -14.88 -1.98
N ASP A 143 13.16 -14.19 -2.68
CA ASP A 143 13.40 -12.76 -2.56
C ASP A 143 12.43 -11.90 -3.39
N TYR A 144 11.46 -12.55 -4.06
CA TYR A 144 10.69 -11.86 -5.09
C TYR A 144 9.68 -10.87 -4.51
N ASN A 145 8.95 -11.32 -3.48
CA ASN A 145 7.96 -10.56 -2.71
C ASN A 145 8.23 -10.70 -1.20
N PRO A 146 7.80 -9.72 -0.38
CA PRO A 146 7.85 -9.86 1.06
C PRO A 146 7.04 -11.08 1.50
N SER A 147 7.61 -11.83 2.45
CA SER A 147 6.89 -12.82 3.25
C SER A 147 6.45 -12.18 4.56
N ILE A 148 5.48 -12.81 5.24
CA ILE A 148 5.05 -12.40 6.58
C ILE A 148 5.31 -13.56 7.53
N LEU A 149 6.05 -13.32 8.60
CA LEU A 149 6.19 -14.24 9.72
C LEU A 149 5.33 -13.74 10.86
N ALA A 150 4.48 -14.59 11.43
CA ALA A 150 3.51 -14.18 12.45
C ALA A 150 3.24 -15.25 13.52
N VAL A 151 2.77 -14.81 14.69
CA VAL A 151 2.20 -15.63 15.77
C VAL A 151 0.80 -15.10 16.12
N GLY A 152 -0.16 -16.00 16.32
CA GLY A 152 -1.58 -15.70 16.53
C GLY A 152 -2.40 -15.65 15.24
N ASN A 153 -3.68 -15.27 15.35
CA ASN A 153 -4.68 -15.46 14.29
C ASN A 153 -4.50 -14.57 13.04
N TYR A 154 -4.03 -15.13 11.93
CA TYR A 154 -4.05 -14.45 10.62
C TYR A 154 -5.51 -14.23 10.13
N PRO A 155 -5.88 -13.09 9.52
CA PRO A 155 -5.04 -11.95 9.07
C PRO A 155 -4.84 -10.84 10.11
N LYS A 156 -5.15 -11.07 11.40
CA LYS A 156 -4.96 -10.09 12.49
C LYS A 156 -4.05 -10.68 13.58
N PRO A 157 -2.78 -11.01 13.26
CA PRO A 157 -1.89 -11.71 14.18
C PRO A 157 -1.54 -10.84 15.40
N THR A 158 -1.18 -11.51 16.50
CA THR A 158 -0.77 -10.85 17.76
C THR A 158 0.61 -10.21 17.63
N ARG A 159 1.47 -10.84 16.82
CA ARG A 159 2.80 -10.35 16.40
C ARG A 159 3.03 -10.74 14.95
N SER A 160 3.62 -9.85 14.16
CA SER A 160 4.06 -10.16 12.80
C SER A 160 5.20 -9.26 12.36
N VAL A 161 6.12 -9.81 11.57
CA VAL A 161 7.16 -9.06 10.88
C VAL A 161 7.13 -9.39 9.38
N GLU A 162 7.41 -8.37 8.58
CA GLU A 162 7.60 -8.48 7.14
C GLU A 162 9.10 -8.73 6.87
N LEU A 163 9.42 -9.72 6.03
CA LEU A 163 10.79 -10.13 5.75
C LEU A 163 10.94 -10.66 4.32
N PHE A 164 12.14 -10.59 3.76
CA PHE A 164 12.49 -11.28 2.53
C PHE A 164 13.15 -12.62 2.84
N LEU A 165 12.98 -13.61 1.96
CA LEU A 165 13.59 -14.94 2.10
C LEU A 165 14.82 -15.04 1.18
N ASP A 166 15.78 -14.15 1.37
CA ASP A 166 17.08 -14.17 0.69
C ASP A 166 18.07 -15.14 1.37
N ALA A 167 19.14 -15.50 0.65
CA ALA A 167 20.06 -16.56 1.04
C ALA A 167 20.80 -16.27 2.35
N GLY A 168 20.95 -17.28 3.21
CA GLY A 168 21.72 -17.20 4.45
C GLY A 168 20.90 -17.30 5.74
N ASN A 169 21.42 -16.69 6.81
CA ASN A 169 20.88 -16.80 8.17
C ASN A 169 20.05 -15.57 8.53
N ILE A 170 18.73 -15.68 8.43
CA ILE A 170 17.79 -14.62 8.78
C ILE A 170 17.50 -14.68 10.28
N GLN A 171 17.93 -13.69 11.03
CA GLN A 171 17.65 -13.55 12.46
C GLN A 171 16.38 -12.72 12.65
N VAL A 172 15.40 -13.27 13.35
CA VAL A 172 14.09 -12.64 13.55
C VAL A 172 13.71 -12.54 15.01
N SER A 173 13.21 -11.37 15.41
CA SER A 173 12.53 -11.18 16.69
C SER A 173 11.13 -10.63 16.49
N LEU A 174 10.15 -11.37 16.99
CA LEU A 174 8.74 -10.97 17.02
C LEU A 174 8.41 -10.03 18.19
N ASP A 175 9.32 -9.84 19.15
CA ASP A 175 9.17 -8.83 20.21
C ASP A 175 9.63 -7.45 19.75
N SER A 176 10.78 -7.35 19.08
CA SER A 176 11.26 -6.08 18.49
C SER A 176 10.74 -5.81 17.08
N LEU A 177 9.97 -6.74 16.49
CA LEU A 177 9.40 -6.67 15.15
C LEU A 177 10.46 -6.37 14.07
N SER A 178 11.50 -7.21 14.02
CA SER A 178 12.66 -7.00 13.13
C SER A 178 13.22 -8.29 12.57
N ALA A 179 13.61 -8.26 11.29
CA ALA A 179 14.40 -9.29 10.61
C ALA A 179 15.75 -8.67 10.14
N VAL A 180 16.86 -9.38 10.36
CA VAL A 180 18.24 -8.94 10.06
C VAL A 180 19.12 -10.14 9.70
N GLY A 181 20.37 -9.91 9.27
CA GLY A 181 21.38 -10.95 9.03
C GLY A 181 21.51 -11.43 7.58
N THR A 182 20.67 -10.90 6.69
CA THR A 182 20.78 -11.07 5.24
C THR A 182 20.62 -9.72 4.52
N PRO A 183 21.23 -9.51 3.34
CA PRO A 183 21.31 -8.20 2.70
C PRO A 183 19.96 -7.49 2.52
N LEU A 184 18.89 -8.21 2.16
CA LEU A 184 17.59 -7.58 1.98
C LEU A 184 16.93 -7.22 3.31
N ASN A 185 16.99 -8.10 4.31
CA ASN A 185 16.39 -7.83 5.62
C ASN A 185 17.12 -6.70 6.37
N ASP A 186 18.44 -6.62 6.24
CA ASP A 186 19.24 -5.52 6.81
C ASP A 186 18.91 -4.17 6.14
N ALA A 187 18.84 -4.13 4.81
CA ALA A 187 18.47 -2.93 4.05
C ALA A 187 17.04 -2.46 4.39
N LEU A 188 16.07 -3.39 4.45
CA LEU A 188 14.70 -3.12 4.83
C LEU A 188 14.61 -2.56 6.26
N THR A 189 15.22 -3.23 7.23
CA THR A 189 15.22 -2.82 8.64
C THR A 189 15.91 -1.46 8.82
N GLN A 190 17.02 -1.19 8.14
CA GLN A 190 17.70 0.11 8.18
C GLN A 190 16.82 1.23 7.62
N PHE A 191 16.14 1.00 6.48
CA PHE A 191 15.26 1.97 5.87
C PHE A 191 14.02 2.25 6.73
N GLN A 192 13.38 1.21 7.28
CA GLN A 192 12.24 1.35 8.19
C GLN A 192 12.61 2.13 9.46
N ARG A 193 13.78 1.87 10.06
CA ARG A 193 14.30 2.64 11.21
C ARG A 193 14.52 4.11 10.86
N THR A 194 15.13 4.37 9.70
CA THR A 194 15.45 5.73 9.22
C THR A 194 14.19 6.54 8.94
N THR A 195 13.24 5.96 8.20
CA THR A 195 11.95 6.59 7.86
C THR A 195 11.06 6.81 9.08
N LYS A 196 11.07 5.89 10.06
CA LYS A 196 10.37 6.06 11.36
C LYS A 196 10.94 7.23 12.15
N ARG A 197 12.27 7.34 12.28
CA ARG A 197 12.94 8.48 12.93
C ARG A 197 12.59 9.79 12.22
N PHE A 198 12.76 9.84 10.90
CA PHE A 198 12.46 11.01 10.08
C PHE A 198 10.99 11.46 10.19
N THR A 199 10.06 10.52 10.31
CA THR A 199 8.63 10.81 10.53
C THR A 199 8.37 11.40 11.91
N ASN A 200 9.02 10.87 12.96
CA ASN A 200 8.92 11.43 14.31
C ASN A 200 9.48 12.87 14.37
N ASP A 201 10.61 13.12 13.71
CA ASP A 201 11.22 14.45 13.64
C ASP A 201 10.28 15.45 12.93
N ILE A 202 9.66 15.06 11.80
CA ILE A 202 8.63 15.88 11.10
C ILE A 202 7.46 16.26 12.01
N LEU A 203 6.96 15.33 12.84
CA LEU A 203 5.79 15.58 13.69
C LEU A 203 6.04 16.67 14.74
N GLN A 204 7.30 16.97 15.07
CA GLN A 204 7.68 18.05 15.99
C GLN A 204 7.80 19.42 15.30
N VAL A 205 7.83 19.46 13.95
CA VAL A 205 8.04 20.68 13.17
C VAL A 205 6.75 21.51 13.05
N LYS A 206 6.72 22.65 13.75
CA LYS A 206 5.59 23.61 13.71
C LYS A 206 5.58 24.55 12.50
N SER A 207 6.71 24.72 11.80
CA SER A 207 6.81 25.63 10.65
C SER A 207 6.41 24.93 9.35
N ASP A 208 5.44 25.49 8.63
CA ASP A 208 4.99 24.96 7.33
C ASP A 208 6.08 24.96 6.25
N SER A 209 7.01 25.93 6.27
CA SER A 209 8.14 25.96 5.32
C SER A 209 9.11 24.80 5.55
N LEU A 210 9.47 24.56 6.82
CA LEU A 210 10.29 23.41 7.20
C LEU A 210 9.57 22.09 6.94
N ARG A 211 8.27 22.00 7.27
CA ARG A 211 7.45 20.80 7.00
C ARG A 211 7.38 20.47 5.50
N ARG A 212 7.29 21.48 4.63
CA ARG A 212 7.41 21.29 3.17
C ARG A 212 8.81 20.80 2.78
N MET A 213 9.88 21.39 3.33
CA MET A 213 11.26 20.97 3.08
C MET A 213 11.49 19.51 3.47
N PHE A 214 11.14 19.10 4.70
CA PHE A 214 11.22 17.69 5.12
C PHE A 214 10.34 16.78 4.26
N GLY A 215 9.18 17.24 3.79
CA GLY A 215 8.35 16.49 2.83
C GLY A 215 9.07 16.18 1.51
N MET A 216 9.82 17.15 0.97
CA MET A 216 10.66 16.96 -0.22
C MET A 216 11.85 16.04 0.06
N SER A 217 12.55 16.23 1.19
CA SER A 217 13.65 15.36 1.61
C SER A 217 13.18 13.90 1.83
N ARG A 218 11.98 13.69 2.38
CA ARG A 218 11.37 12.35 2.48
C ARG A 218 11.16 11.75 1.09
N ARG A 219 10.59 12.51 0.15
CA ARG A 219 10.37 12.05 -1.23
C ARG A 219 11.70 11.64 -1.89
N ALA A 220 12.75 12.44 -1.72
CA ALA A 220 14.08 12.13 -2.24
C ALA A 220 14.70 10.88 -1.60
N MET A 221 14.58 10.71 -0.28
CA MET A 221 15.04 9.51 0.44
C MET A 221 14.34 8.24 -0.06
N TYR A 222 13.01 8.26 -0.21
CA TYR A 222 12.26 7.15 -0.77
C TYR A 222 12.63 6.89 -2.24
N LYS A 223 12.85 7.94 -3.04
CA LYS A 223 13.30 7.83 -4.43
C LYS A 223 14.60 7.05 -4.55
N GLU A 224 15.59 7.47 -3.79
CA GLU A 224 16.92 6.88 -3.85
C GLU A 224 16.91 5.44 -3.35
N PHE A 225 16.15 5.14 -2.29
CA PHE A 225 16.00 3.77 -1.80
C PHE A 225 15.32 2.83 -2.80
N VAL A 226 14.23 3.26 -3.45
CA VAL A 226 13.59 2.48 -4.52
C VAL A 226 14.54 2.30 -5.69
N LYS A 227 15.19 3.37 -6.14
CA LYS A 227 16.16 3.36 -7.25
C LYS A 227 17.30 2.36 -7.03
N GLN A 228 17.86 2.31 -5.82
CA GLN A 228 18.93 1.39 -5.45
C GLN A 228 18.47 -0.08 -5.36
N ASN A 229 17.18 -0.34 -5.11
CA ASN A 229 16.66 -1.68 -4.85
C ASN A 229 15.70 -2.21 -5.93
N ILE A 230 15.43 -1.47 -7.00
CA ILE A 230 14.34 -1.77 -7.96
C ILE A 230 14.44 -3.14 -8.66
N HIS A 231 15.64 -3.72 -8.70
CA HIS A 231 15.93 -5.05 -9.22
C HIS A 231 15.62 -6.20 -8.24
N ASN A 232 15.35 -5.90 -6.97
CA ASN A 232 15.07 -6.86 -5.90
C ASN A 232 13.68 -6.64 -5.29
N GLY A 233 13.24 -7.55 -4.41
CA GLY A 233 11.89 -7.54 -3.86
C GLY A 233 11.55 -6.29 -3.04
N ILE A 234 12.53 -5.67 -2.38
CA ILE A 234 12.34 -4.44 -1.61
C ILE A 234 11.95 -3.29 -2.54
N GLY A 235 12.70 -3.11 -3.63
CA GLY A 235 12.44 -2.05 -4.58
C GLY A 235 11.09 -2.24 -5.26
N ARG A 236 10.72 -3.48 -5.64
CA ARG A 236 9.39 -3.81 -6.17
C ARG A 236 8.26 -3.46 -5.18
N MET A 237 8.42 -3.84 -3.90
CA MET A 237 7.45 -3.56 -2.84
C MET A 237 7.24 -2.06 -2.59
N TYR A 238 8.32 -1.29 -2.43
CA TYR A 238 8.22 0.15 -2.21
C TYR A 238 7.82 0.92 -3.48
N CYS A 239 8.16 0.41 -4.66
CA CYS A 239 7.66 0.90 -5.95
C CYS A 239 6.13 0.80 -6.01
N TYR A 240 5.56 -0.35 -5.63
CA TYR A 240 4.10 -0.55 -5.54
C TYR A 240 3.45 0.48 -4.61
N GLY A 241 3.93 0.58 -3.38
CA GLY A 241 3.33 1.42 -2.34
C GLY A 241 3.41 2.93 -2.59
N TRP A 242 4.26 3.40 -3.51
CA TRP A 242 4.53 4.83 -3.70
C TRP A 242 3.59 5.52 -4.71
N ASN A 243 2.74 4.76 -5.41
CA ASN A 243 1.71 5.23 -6.34
C ASN A 243 2.19 6.38 -7.25
N TYR A 244 2.98 6.02 -8.27
CA TYR A 244 3.76 6.91 -9.12
C TYR A 244 3.08 8.23 -9.49
N SER A 245 3.41 9.29 -8.75
CA SER A 245 3.21 10.64 -9.25
C SER A 245 4.09 10.84 -10.49
N LEU A 246 3.48 11.31 -11.58
CA LEU A 246 4.07 11.42 -12.94
C LEU A 246 5.55 11.85 -13.02
N PRO A 247 6.08 12.81 -12.22
CA PRO A 247 7.44 13.33 -12.42
C PRO A 247 8.59 12.31 -12.25
N ASP A 248 8.38 11.23 -11.48
CA ASP A 248 9.42 10.24 -11.19
C ASP A 248 9.18 8.89 -11.88
N PHE A 249 8.10 8.75 -12.66
CA PHE A 249 7.72 7.47 -13.28
C PHE A 249 8.75 6.98 -14.29
N GLU A 250 9.06 7.78 -15.31
CA GLU A 250 9.94 7.37 -16.42
C GLU A 250 11.35 6.96 -15.95
N GLU A 251 11.94 7.68 -15.00
CA GLU A 251 13.27 7.35 -14.46
C GLU A 251 13.27 5.99 -13.77
N LEU A 252 12.28 5.73 -12.91
CA LEU A 252 12.19 4.47 -12.17
C LEU A 252 11.75 3.32 -13.08
N TYR A 253 10.79 3.54 -13.97
CA TYR A 253 10.33 2.55 -14.95
C TYR A 253 11.45 2.13 -15.92
N GLY A 254 12.32 3.06 -16.31
CA GLY A 254 13.53 2.76 -17.10
C GLY A 254 14.48 1.77 -16.42
N LEU A 255 14.56 1.81 -15.09
CA LEU A 255 15.44 0.95 -14.27
C LEU A 255 14.79 -0.39 -13.86
N ALA A 256 13.48 -0.56 -14.05
CA ALA A 256 12.76 -1.77 -13.70
C ALA A 256 13.14 -2.97 -14.60
N ASP A 257 13.23 -4.16 -14.01
CA ASP A 257 13.38 -5.42 -14.76
C ASP A 257 12.07 -5.86 -15.45
N ASP A 258 12.17 -6.81 -16.38
CA ASP A 258 11.00 -7.34 -17.11
C ASP A 258 9.97 -8.01 -16.20
N THR A 259 10.38 -8.54 -15.05
CA THR A 259 9.49 -9.24 -14.12
C THR A 259 8.64 -8.24 -13.32
N LEU A 260 9.18 -7.06 -12.98
CA LEU A 260 8.40 -5.93 -12.45
C LEU A 260 7.51 -5.31 -13.55
N LYS A 261 8.06 -5.07 -14.74
CA LYS A 261 7.35 -4.46 -15.89
C LYS A 261 6.11 -5.26 -16.31
N ASN A 262 6.19 -6.59 -16.28
CA ASN A 262 5.08 -7.49 -16.64
C ASN A 262 4.10 -7.78 -15.49
N THR A 263 4.22 -7.14 -14.32
CA THR A 263 3.19 -7.30 -13.27
C THR A 263 1.86 -6.65 -13.68
N PRO A 264 0.70 -7.22 -13.34
CA PRO A 264 -0.60 -6.64 -13.68
C PRO A 264 -0.78 -5.20 -13.17
N TRP A 265 -0.21 -4.88 -12.00
CA TRP A 265 -0.21 -3.53 -11.45
C TRP A 265 0.66 -2.57 -12.27
N MET A 266 1.89 -2.95 -12.63
CA MET A 266 2.75 -2.06 -13.42
C MET A 266 2.15 -1.77 -14.80
N LEU A 267 1.54 -2.76 -15.44
CA LEU A 267 0.81 -2.57 -16.70
C LEU A 267 -0.36 -1.58 -16.55
N ALA A 268 -1.09 -1.61 -15.42
CA ALA A 268 -2.15 -0.66 -15.13
C ALA A 268 -1.60 0.77 -14.90
N VAL A 269 -0.46 0.90 -14.21
CA VAL A 269 0.23 2.19 -14.01
C VAL A 269 0.74 2.77 -15.33
N VAL A 270 1.37 1.95 -16.19
CA VAL A 270 1.84 2.38 -17.53
C VAL A 270 0.67 2.94 -18.33
N GLU A 271 -0.49 2.29 -18.27
CA GLU A 271 -1.69 2.74 -18.98
C GLU A 271 -2.31 4.01 -18.37
N GLU A 272 -2.29 4.16 -17.05
CA GLU A 272 -2.65 5.41 -16.37
C GLU A 272 -1.71 6.56 -16.76
N HIS A 273 -0.40 6.32 -16.77
CA HIS A 273 0.61 7.30 -17.17
C HIS A 273 0.39 7.79 -18.60
N LYS A 274 0.14 6.88 -19.56
CA LYS A 274 -0.20 7.26 -20.95
C LYS A 274 -1.45 8.14 -21.01
N ARG A 275 -2.53 7.76 -20.34
CA ARG A 275 -3.78 8.56 -20.31
C ARG A 275 -3.53 9.95 -19.72
N ASP A 276 -2.69 10.06 -18.71
CA ASP A 276 -2.33 11.35 -18.11
C ASP A 276 -1.43 12.18 -19.04
N GLN A 277 -0.46 11.59 -19.74
CA GLN A 277 0.34 12.28 -20.77
C GLN A 277 -0.54 12.78 -21.92
N GLU A 278 -1.47 11.96 -22.43
CA GLU A 278 -2.45 12.39 -23.42
C GLU A 278 -3.33 13.54 -22.92
N ARG A 279 -3.80 13.46 -21.67
CA ARG A 279 -4.61 14.51 -21.04
C ARG A 279 -3.82 15.81 -20.91
N MET A 280 -2.54 15.74 -20.53
CA MET A 280 -1.66 16.92 -20.43
C MET A 280 -1.33 17.52 -21.80
N ASN A 281 -1.11 16.69 -22.82
CA ASN A 281 -0.93 17.14 -24.20
C ASN A 281 -2.18 17.86 -24.72
N LYS A 282 -3.38 17.27 -24.54
CA LYS A 282 -4.66 17.90 -24.90
C LYS A 282 -4.91 19.22 -24.13
N LEU A 283 -4.61 19.27 -22.83
CA LEU A 283 -4.64 20.52 -22.03
C LEU A 283 -3.69 21.60 -22.57
N SER A 284 -2.49 21.23 -23.03
CA SER A 284 -1.56 22.20 -23.63
C SER A 284 -2.08 22.78 -24.95
N GLN A 285 -2.82 21.98 -25.73
CA GLN A 285 -3.42 22.36 -27.01
C GLN A 285 -4.73 23.16 -26.84
N MET A 286 -5.42 23.01 -25.71
CA MET A 286 -6.63 23.76 -25.36
C MET A 286 -6.40 25.28 -25.26
N SER A 287 -5.14 25.71 -25.09
CA SER A 287 -4.80 27.14 -25.12
C SER A 287 -4.87 27.66 -26.57
N GLY A 288 -5.81 28.57 -26.83
CA GLY A 288 -6.19 29.02 -28.18
C GLY A 288 -7.57 28.54 -28.64
N GLU A 289 -8.22 27.62 -27.92
CA GLU A 289 -9.60 27.22 -28.19
C GLU A 289 -10.62 28.17 -27.57
N THR A 290 -11.80 28.29 -28.17
CA THR A 290 -12.94 29.00 -27.57
C THR A 290 -13.45 28.24 -26.34
N PHE A 291 -13.77 28.96 -25.26
CA PHE A 291 -14.31 28.35 -24.04
C PHE A 291 -15.61 27.57 -24.28
N LYS A 292 -15.79 26.48 -23.53
CA LYS A 292 -17.01 25.67 -23.54
C LYS A 292 -17.96 26.17 -22.45
N ASN A 293 -19.21 26.42 -22.82
CA ASN A 293 -20.17 27.02 -21.90
C ASN A 293 -20.86 25.95 -21.02
N HIS A 294 -20.82 26.14 -19.70
CA HIS A 294 -21.54 25.30 -18.73
C HIS A 294 -22.43 26.15 -17.84
N ILE A 295 -23.40 25.52 -17.19
CA ILE A 295 -24.37 26.14 -16.29
C ILE A 295 -24.13 25.70 -14.84
N PHE A 296 -24.11 26.66 -13.93
CA PHE A 296 -23.83 26.48 -12.52
C PHE A 296 -24.96 27.06 -11.65
N GLU A 297 -24.89 26.79 -10.35
CA GLU A 297 -25.74 27.35 -9.30
C GLU A 297 -24.96 28.43 -8.52
N THR A 298 -25.57 29.59 -8.28
CA THR A 298 -25.02 30.64 -7.39
C THR A 298 -25.43 30.40 -5.93
N LEU A 299 -24.81 31.11 -4.97
CA LEU A 299 -25.19 31.06 -3.55
C LEU A 299 -26.70 31.27 -3.31
N SER A 300 -27.34 32.12 -4.14
CA SER A 300 -28.79 32.39 -4.11
C SER A 300 -29.65 31.37 -4.88
N LYS A 301 -29.09 30.20 -5.22
CA LYS A 301 -29.70 29.13 -6.02
C LYS A 301 -30.20 29.56 -7.41
N LYS A 302 -29.67 30.66 -7.95
CA LYS A 302 -29.94 31.08 -9.33
C LYS A 302 -29.04 30.29 -10.27
N ARG A 303 -29.57 29.87 -11.41
CA ARG A 303 -28.78 29.23 -12.46
C ARG A 303 -28.06 30.29 -13.30
N LYS A 304 -26.75 30.13 -13.51
CA LYS A 304 -25.90 31.04 -14.28
C LYS A 304 -24.94 30.28 -15.17
N GLU A 305 -24.88 30.66 -16.43
CA GLU A 305 -23.93 30.11 -17.41
C GLU A 305 -22.58 30.84 -17.36
N LEU A 306 -21.49 30.12 -17.69
CA LEU A 306 -20.12 30.65 -17.74
C LEU A 306 -19.98 31.84 -18.69
N LYS A 307 -20.67 31.81 -19.84
CA LYS A 307 -20.71 32.92 -20.81
C LYS A 307 -21.19 34.25 -20.23
N ASN A 308 -21.88 34.24 -19.09
CA ASN A 308 -22.29 35.47 -18.40
C ASN A 308 -21.13 36.20 -17.70
N TYR A 309 -19.95 35.60 -17.62
CA TYR A 309 -18.77 36.16 -16.95
C TYR A 309 -17.63 36.46 -17.93
N VAL A 310 -17.54 35.71 -19.04
CA VAL A 310 -16.59 35.95 -20.14
C VAL A 310 -16.82 37.34 -20.78
N GLY A 311 -15.74 37.99 -21.23
CA GLY A 311 -15.80 39.31 -21.89
C GLY A 311 -16.02 40.53 -20.98
N LYS A 312 -16.30 40.33 -19.68
CA LYS A 312 -16.48 41.42 -18.70
C LYS A 312 -15.17 42.06 -18.23
N SER A 313 -14.05 41.40 -18.46
CA SER A 313 -12.71 41.78 -18.01
C SER A 313 -11.69 41.43 -19.11
N LYS A 314 -10.44 41.91 -19.01
CA LYS A 314 -9.37 41.51 -19.95
C LYS A 314 -9.08 40.01 -19.82
N LEU A 315 -9.08 39.49 -18.58
CA LEU A 315 -8.96 38.07 -18.26
C LEU A 315 -10.01 37.67 -17.22
N LEU A 316 -10.53 36.45 -17.36
CA LEU A 316 -11.35 35.74 -16.39
C LEU A 316 -10.59 34.48 -15.93
N VAL A 317 -10.34 34.35 -14.63
CA VAL A 317 -9.85 33.11 -14.01
C VAL A 317 -11.05 32.34 -13.45
N VAL A 318 -11.26 31.12 -13.94
CA VAL A 318 -12.17 30.13 -13.36
C VAL A 318 -11.34 29.23 -12.44
N ASP A 319 -11.52 29.39 -11.14
CA ASP A 319 -10.85 28.61 -10.09
C ASP A 319 -11.74 27.42 -9.68
N VAL A 320 -11.32 26.19 -10.00
CA VAL A 320 -12.09 24.99 -9.73
C VAL A 320 -11.61 24.33 -8.43
N TRP A 321 -12.50 24.27 -7.45
CA TRP A 321 -12.17 23.94 -6.06
C TRP A 321 -13.26 23.10 -5.37
N ALA A 322 -13.05 22.79 -4.08
CA ALA A 322 -14.08 22.22 -3.21
C ALA A 322 -13.78 22.47 -1.71
N SER A 323 -14.82 22.47 -0.87
CA SER A 323 -14.73 22.67 0.58
C SER A 323 -13.82 21.64 1.28
N TRP A 324 -13.76 20.41 0.75
CA TRP A 324 -12.93 19.33 1.25
C TRP A 324 -11.47 19.38 0.74
N CYS A 325 -11.20 20.11 -0.36
CA CYS A 325 -9.89 20.19 -0.98
C CYS A 325 -8.88 20.97 -0.13
N GLY A 326 -8.01 20.25 0.60
CA GLY A 326 -6.95 20.83 1.43
C GLY A 326 -6.02 21.80 0.68
N PRO A 327 -5.48 21.45 -0.51
CA PRO A 327 -4.64 22.36 -1.28
C PRO A 327 -5.38 23.60 -1.79
N CYS A 328 -6.62 23.47 -2.27
CA CYS A 328 -7.42 24.61 -2.75
C CYS A 328 -7.57 25.66 -1.65
N LYS A 329 -7.91 25.23 -0.43
CA LYS A 329 -8.03 26.11 0.75
C LYS A 329 -6.74 26.85 1.13
N ARG A 330 -5.56 26.34 0.74
CA ARG A 330 -4.28 27.04 0.93
C ARG A 330 -4.02 28.09 -0.15
N GLU A 331 -4.53 27.91 -1.37
CA GLU A 331 -4.41 28.91 -2.44
C GLU A 331 -5.29 30.14 -2.20
N ILE A 332 -6.44 30.00 -1.54
CA ILE A 332 -7.43 31.10 -1.37
C ILE A 332 -6.82 32.42 -0.86
N PRO A 333 -6.00 32.47 0.22
CA PRO A 333 -5.39 33.72 0.68
C PRO A 333 -4.46 34.36 -0.36
N HIS A 334 -3.77 33.53 -1.17
CA HIS A 334 -2.94 34.02 -2.25
C HIS A 334 -3.78 34.52 -3.44
N LEU A 335 -4.89 33.84 -3.76
CA LEU A 335 -5.85 34.30 -4.76
C LEU A 335 -6.53 35.62 -4.36
N LYS A 336 -6.82 35.85 -3.07
CA LYS A 336 -7.28 37.16 -2.57
C LYS A 336 -6.29 38.26 -2.90
N LYS A 337 -5.02 38.06 -2.56
CA LYS A 337 -3.96 39.03 -2.91
C LYS A 337 -3.87 39.27 -4.43
N VAL A 338 -3.91 38.21 -5.23
CA VAL A 338 -3.91 38.33 -6.71
C VAL A 338 -5.13 39.08 -7.22
N TYR A 339 -6.31 38.88 -6.62
CA TYR A 339 -7.49 39.65 -6.99
C TYR A 339 -7.31 41.13 -6.68
N ASP A 340 -6.85 41.48 -5.47
CA ASP A 340 -6.62 42.86 -5.08
C ASP A 340 -5.53 43.56 -5.91
N ASP A 341 -4.44 42.87 -6.25
CA ASP A 341 -3.31 43.41 -7.02
C ASP A 341 -3.62 43.60 -8.54
N TYR A 342 -4.67 42.96 -9.08
CA TYR A 342 -4.93 42.91 -10.54
C TYR A 342 -6.39 43.18 -10.99
N LYS A 343 -7.38 43.22 -10.10
CA LYS A 343 -8.80 43.48 -10.49
C LYS A 343 -8.96 44.76 -11.31
N ASP A 344 -8.35 45.85 -10.86
CA ASP A 344 -8.40 47.16 -11.51
C ASP A 344 -7.57 47.23 -12.81
N LYS A 345 -6.70 46.22 -13.05
CA LYS A 345 -5.97 46.03 -14.32
C LYS A 345 -6.76 45.23 -15.36
N GLY A 346 -7.96 44.75 -15.00
CA GLY A 346 -8.83 43.95 -15.85
C GLY A 346 -8.82 42.45 -15.55
N LEU A 347 -8.49 42.03 -14.33
CA LEU A 347 -8.73 40.65 -13.87
C LEU A 347 -10.15 40.50 -13.31
N SER A 348 -10.81 39.40 -13.64
CA SER A 348 -11.97 38.87 -12.90
C SER A 348 -11.67 37.43 -12.45
N ILE A 349 -12.26 37.01 -11.34
CA ILE A 349 -12.20 35.63 -10.84
C ILE A 349 -13.64 35.13 -10.63
N VAL A 350 -13.87 33.86 -10.92
CA VAL A 350 -15.07 33.10 -10.54
C VAL A 350 -14.60 31.77 -9.98
N SER A 351 -14.97 31.42 -8.75
CA SER A 351 -14.65 30.09 -8.21
C SER A 351 -15.82 29.13 -8.44
N VAL A 352 -15.56 28.00 -9.08
CA VAL A 352 -16.52 26.93 -9.34
C VAL A 352 -16.24 25.75 -8.39
N SER A 353 -17.15 25.52 -7.45
CA SER A 353 -17.11 24.38 -6.55
C SER A 353 -17.65 23.12 -7.22
N ILE A 354 -16.94 22.00 -7.01
CA ILE A 354 -17.41 20.63 -7.30
C ILE A 354 -17.91 19.90 -6.03
N ASP A 355 -18.37 20.64 -5.02
CA ASP A 355 -18.98 20.06 -3.82
C ASP A 355 -20.35 19.44 -4.13
N ASP A 356 -20.53 18.20 -3.69
CA ASP A 356 -21.81 17.50 -3.64
C ASP A 356 -22.85 18.24 -2.77
N SER A 357 -22.37 18.87 -1.69
CA SER A 357 -23.17 19.48 -0.64
C SER A 357 -23.20 21.02 -0.72
N ASP A 358 -24.35 21.57 -1.11
CA ASP A 358 -24.69 23.00 -1.03
C ASP A 358 -24.34 23.61 0.33
N LYS A 359 -24.61 22.88 1.43
CA LYS A 359 -24.31 23.32 2.80
C LYS A 359 -22.81 23.47 3.04
N LYS A 360 -22.01 22.44 2.77
CA LYS A 360 -20.54 22.49 3.01
C LYS A 360 -19.87 23.55 2.15
N TRP A 361 -20.34 23.72 0.91
CA TRP A 361 -19.87 24.78 0.01
C TRP A 361 -20.12 26.17 0.61
N LYS A 362 -21.35 26.45 1.04
CA LYS A 362 -21.71 27.73 1.67
C LYS A 362 -20.93 28.00 2.96
N GLU A 363 -20.86 27.04 3.86
CA GLU A 363 -20.06 27.14 5.10
C GLU A 363 -18.58 27.43 4.80
N ALA A 364 -18.03 26.87 3.71
CA ALA A 364 -16.67 27.17 3.27
C ALA A 364 -16.55 28.55 2.63
N VAL A 365 -17.49 28.96 1.78
CA VAL A 365 -17.52 30.30 1.17
C VAL A 365 -17.60 31.39 2.25
N ASP A 366 -18.52 31.27 3.19
CA ASP A 366 -18.71 32.20 4.30
C ASP A 366 -17.45 32.28 5.17
N LYS A 367 -16.80 31.14 5.45
CA LYS A 367 -15.56 31.07 6.21
C LYS A 367 -14.36 31.68 5.48
N PHE A 368 -14.29 31.54 4.15
CA PHE A 368 -13.16 32.00 3.36
C PHE A 368 -13.33 33.41 2.79
N GLU A 369 -14.53 33.99 2.84
CA GLU A 369 -14.84 35.39 2.47
C GLU A 369 -14.22 35.79 1.12
N MET A 370 -14.41 34.95 0.10
CA MET A 370 -13.86 35.20 -1.24
C MET A 370 -14.63 36.35 -1.91
N PRO A 371 -13.99 37.49 -2.25
CA PRO A 371 -14.67 38.71 -2.68
C PRO A 371 -15.18 38.68 -4.14
N TRP A 372 -15.23 37.52 -4.76
CA TRP A 372 -15.63 37.30 -6.16
C TRP A 372 -16.71 36.21 -6.26
N GLU A 373 -17.37 36.14 -7.42
CA GLU A 373 -18.52 35.25 -7.64
C GLU A 373 -18.20 33.79 -7.30
N GLN A 374 -19.11 33.18 -6.54
CA GLN A 374 -19.07 31.77 -6.16
C GLN A 374 -20.16 31.00 -6.91
N LEU A 375 -19.74 29.96 -7.63
CA LEU A 375 -20.58 29.04 -8.38
C LEU A 375 -20.38 27.60 -7.89
N ARG A 376 -21.35 26.73 -8.15
CA ARG A 376 -21.27 25.28 -7.88
C ARG A 376 -21.93 24.48 -9.00
N THR A 377 -21.41 23.29 -9.31
CA THR A 377 -22.10 22.31 -10.16
C THR A 377 -23.33 21.76 -9.43
N SER A 378 -24.52 21.79 -10.03
CA SER A 378 -25.76 21.45 -9.30
C SER A 378 -26.10 19.96 -9.30
N SER A 379 -25.52 19.18 -10.22
CA SER A 379 -25.63 17.72 -10.28
C SER A 379 -24.30 17.03 -10.64
N ASN A 380 -24.27 15.70 -10.48
CA ASN A 380 -23.12 14.86 -10.86
C ASN A 380 -22.87 14.86 -12.38
N GLU A 381 -23.93 15.00 -13.18
CA GLU A 381 -23.88 15.04 -14.65
C GLU A 381 -23.26 16.36 -15.12
N GLU A 382 -23.68 17.48 -14.53
CA GLU A 382 -23.09 18.80 -14.78
C GLU A 382 -21.61 18.84 -14.37
N MET A 383 -21.28 18.26 -13.21
CA MET A 383 -19.90 18.12 -12.74
C MET A 383 -19.05 17.29 -13.70
N LYS A 384 -19.53 16.12 -14.13
CA LYS A 384 -18.82 15.24 -15.07
C LYS A 384 -18.65 15.87 -16.44
N SER A 385 -19.67 16.59 -16.95
CA SER A 385 -19.58 17.34 -18.21
C SER A 385 -18.51 18.42 -18.11
N PHE A 386 -18.59 19.31 -17.11
CA PHE A 386 -17.62 20.39 -16.92
C PHE A 386 -16.19 19.87 -16.73
N MET A 387 -16.00 18.84 -15.90
CA MET A 387 -14.69 18.24 -15.67
C MET A 387 -14.15 17.51 -16.90
N GLY A 388 -15.00 16.84 -17.67
CA GLY A 388 -14.61 16.17 -18.91
C GLY A 388 -14.21 17.17 -20.00
N ASP A 389 -15.01 18.23 -20.19
CA ASP A 389 -14.81 19.21 -21.26
C ASP A 389 -13.54 20.05 -21.09
N TYR A 390 -13.11 20.28 -19.84
CA TYR A 390 -11.87 20.97 -19.47
C TYR A 390 -10.77 20.03 -18.95
N LEU A 391 -10.90 18.71 -19.14
CA LEU A 391 -9.88 17.70 -18.79
C LEU A 391 -9.38 17.78 -17.33
N ILE A 392 -10.29 18.10 -16.41
CA ILE A 392 -10.05 18.28 -14.98
C ILE A 392 -9.91 16.90 -14.30
N GLY A 393 -8.70 16.33 -14.36
CA GLY A 393 -8.36 15.10 -13.64
C GLY A 393 -8.26 15.25 -12.11
N GLY A 394 -8.24 16.50 -11.61
CA GLY A 394 -8.17 16.79 -10.17
C GLY A 394 -8.09 18.29 -9.87
N ILE A 395 -8.40 18.65 -8.62
CA ILE A 395 -8.42 20.03 -8.12
C ILE A 395 -7.27 20.30 -7.12
N PRO A 396 -6.77 21.55 -6.97
CA PRO A 396 -7.25 22.77 -7.63
C PRO A 396 -6.90 22.81 -9.13
N HIS A 397 -7.75 23.43 -9.93
CA HIS A 397 -7.55 23.56 -11.38
C HIS A 397 -7.94 24.98 -11.80
N MET A 398 -7.20 25.59 -12.72
CA MET A 398 -7.51 26.92 -13.25
C MET A 398 -7.78 26.85 -14.75
N ILE A 399 -8.83 27.53 -15.20
CA ILE A 399 -9.06 27.86 -16.60
C ILE A 399 -8.99 29.38 -16.69
N ILE A 400 -8.13 29.92 -17.55
CA ILE A 400 -7.99 31.36 -17.78
C ILE A 400 -8.51 31.64 -19.18
N ILE A 401 -9.47 32.54 -19.29
CA ILE A 401 -10.17 32.90 -20.52
C ILE A 401 -9.95 34.41 -20.75
N ASP A 402 -9.64 34.82 -21.97
CA ASP A 402 -9.55 36.24 -22.32
C ASP A 402 -10.92 36.90 -22.58
N LYS A 403 -10.88 38.15 -23.01
CA LYS A 403 -12.08 38.96 -23.26
C LYS A 403 -12.87 38.46 -24.47
N GLU A 404 -12.18 37.91 -25.45
CA GLU A 404 -12.73 37.37 -26.69
C GLU A 404 -13.34 35.96 -26.49
N GLY A 405 -13.06 35.33 -25.34
CA GLY A 405 -13.55 34.00 -24.99
C GLY A 405 -12.58 32.87 -25.36
N ILE A 406 -11.33 33.19 -25.65
CA ILE A 406 -10.29 32.21 -25.95
C ILE A 406 -9.61 31.78 -24.64
N ILE A 407 -9.36 30.47 -24.51
CA ILE A 407 -8.65 29.90 -23.37
C ILE A 407 -7.18 30.28 -23.50
N VAL A 408 -6.67 31.01 -22.52
CA VAL A 408 -5.24 31.39 -22.37
C VAL A 408 -4.46 30.31 -21.61
N TYR A 409 -5.14 29.56 -20.74
CA TYR A 409 -4.56 28.47 -19.96
C TYR A 409 -5.66 27.53 -19.45
N ALA A 410 -5.39 26.21 -19.42
CA ALA A 410 -6.14 25.24 -18.63
C ALA A 410 -5.16 24.28 -17.92
N GLY A 411 -5.30 24.08 -16.61
CA GLY A 411 -4.50 23.10 -15.89
C GLY A 411 -4.38 23.28 -14.37
N SER A 412 -3.58 22.40 -13.76
CA SER A 412 -3.29 22.37 -12.31
C SER A 412 -1.87 22.84 -11.97
N ALA A 413 -1.11 23.36 -12.94
CA ALA A 413 0.28 23.75 -12.76
C ALA A 413 0.45 25.21 -12.30
N LEU A 414 -0.42 26.13 -12.71
CA LEU A 414 -0.40 27.51 -12.22
C LEU A 414 -1.02 27.60 -10.82
N ARG A 415 -0.31 28.32 -9.93
CA ARG A 415 -0.66 28.55 -8.53
C ARG A 415 -0.33 29.98 -8.12
N ALA A 416 -1.16 30.53 -7.24
CA ALA A 416 -0.95 31.84 -6.63
C ALA A 416 0.05 31.75 -5.46
N GLU A 417 0.06 30.63 -4.70
CA GLU A 417 1.06 30.33 -3.65
C GLU A 417 2.50 30.41 -4.19
N LYS A 418 2.70 30.03 -5.46
CA LYS A 418 4.01 29.89 -6.10
C LYS A 418 4.41 31.05 -7.03
N GLY A 419 3.62 32.12 -7.12
CA GLY A 419 3.91 33.26 -8.01
C GLY A 419 3.67 32.99 -9.50
N GLN A 420 3.22 31.80 -9.88
CA GLN A 420 3.13 31.37 -11.28
C GLN A 420 1.95 32.03 -12.00
N LEU A 421 0.82 32.20 -11.30
CA LEU A 421 -0.34 32.94 -11.83
C LEU A 421 0.02 34.41 -12.05
N GLN A 422 0.66 35.04 -11.07
CA GLN A 422 1.10 36.44 -11.11
C GLN A 422 1.98 36.70 -12.34
N LYS A 423 2.96 35.84 -12.63
CA LYS A 423 3.80 35.97 -13.83
C LYS A 423 2.97 36.01 -15.13
N LEU A 424 1.98 35.14 -15.29
CA LEU A 424 1.10 35.15 -16.46
C LEU A 424 0.26 36.43 -16.52
N LEU A 425 -0.27 36.88 -15.39
CA LEU A 425 -1.05 38.12 -15.30
C LEU A 425 -0.20 39.35 -15.63
N ASP A 426 1.04 39.42 -15.12
CA ASP A 426 2.01 40.46 -15.44
C ASP A 426 2.38 40.48 -16.93
N GLU A 427 2.34 39.35 -17.64
CA GLU A 427 2.56 39.29 -19.09
C GLU A 427 1.32 39.72 -19.90
N LYS A 428 0.11 39.41 -19.41
CA LYS A 428 -1.16 39.55 -20.15
C LYS A 428 -2.00 40.80 -19.80
N LEU A 429 -1.76 41.44 -18.65
CA LEU A 429 -2.52 42.60 -18.15
C LEU A 429 -1.72 43.91 -18.14
N LYS A 430 -0.61 43.99 -18.89
CA LYS A 430 0.08 45.26 -19.14
C LYS A 430 -0.82 46.30 -19.83
#